data_AF-A0A3B0PR86-F1
#
_entry.id   AF-A0A3B0PR86-F1
#
_cell.length_a   1.000
_cell.length_b   1.000
_cell.length_c   1.000
_cell.angle_alpha   90.00
_cell.angle_beta   90.00
_cell.angle_gamma   90.00
#
_symmetry.space_group_name_H-M   'P 1'
#
loop_
_entity.id
_entity.type
_entity.pdbx_description
1 polymer ?
#
loop_
_entity_poly.entity_id
_entity_poly.type
_entity_poly.pdbx_seq_one_letter_code
_entity_poly.pdbx_strand_id
1 'polypeptide(L)' 'MRDWHEKPLENNYPIIMIDGKVFKIKTEESGRSKYVNKTLYVVVGINADGQKELIALYVSNIESATEW' A
#
# COMPACT_ATOMS: atom_id res chain seq x y z
N MET A 1 -7.62 -15.40 2.31
CA MET A 1 -7.42 -13.92 2.28
C MET A 1 -6.17 -13.49 3.06
N ARG A 2 -5.65 -14.31 3.98
CA ARG A 2 -4.35 -14.06 4.65
C ARG A 2 -3.14 -14.49 3.82
N ASP A 3 -3.38 -15.36 2.85
CA ASP A 3 -2.34 -16.15 2.19
C ASP A 3 -1.32 -15.32 1.40
N TRP A 4 -1.72 -14.12 0.95
CA TRP A 4 -0.82 -13.19 0.25
C TRP A 4 -0.14 -12.18 1.18
N HIS A 5 -0.81 -11.78 2.28
CA HIS A 5 -0.22 -10.87 3.28
C HIS A 5 0.85 -11.57 4.11
N GLU A 6 0.74 -12.88 4.32
CA GLU A 6 1.65 -13.67 5.16
C GLU A 6 2.73 -14.40 4.35
N LYS A 7 2.88 -14.07 3.05
CA LYS A 7 3.95 -14.65 2.23
C LYS A 7 5.31 -14.20 2.80
N PRO A 8 6.23 -15.11 3.12
CA PRO A 8 7.57 -14.72 3.53
C PRO A 8 8.25 -13.98 2.38
N LEU A 9 8.72 -12.77 2.67
CA LEU A 9 9.47 -11.95 1.73
C LEU A 9 10.87 -12.53 1.55
N GLU A 10 11.44 -12.37 0.35
CA GLU A 10 12.85 -12.66 0.13
C GLU A 10 13.74 -11.69 0.91
N ASN A 11 14.96 -12.12 1.24
CA ASN A 11 15.90 -11.30 1.99
C ASN A 11 16.41 -10.07 1.21
N ASN A 12 16.25 -10.04 -0.12
CA ASN A 12 16.79 -8.97 -0.95
C ASN A 12 15.95 -8.69 -2.20
N TYR A 13 15.57 -7.43 -2.40
CA TYR A 13 14.95 -6.92 -3.63
C TYR A 13 15.83 -5.78 -4.17
N PRO A 14 16.65 -6.03 -5.20
CA PRO A 14 17.53 -5.00 -5.76
C PRO A 14 16.83 -3.71 -6.20
N ILE A 15 15.55 -3.79 -6.55
CA ILE A 15 14.73 -2.64 -6.93
C ILE A 15 13.42 -2.70 -6.17
N ILE A 16 13.01 -1.57 -5.59
CA ILE A 16 11.69 -1.37 -4.99
C ILE A 16 11.02 -0.21 -5.71
N MET A 17 9.79 -0.43 -6.15
CA MET A 17 8.92 0.57 -6.76
C MET A 17 7.75 0.84 -5.81
N ILE A 18 7.47 2.11 -5.56
CA ILE A 18 6.35 2.56 -4.75
C ILE A 18 5.50 3.49 -5.62
N ASP A 19 4.22 3.17 -5.75
CA ASP A 19 3.23 4.04 -6.40
C ASP A 19 2.12 4.39 -5.42
N GLY A 20 1.59 5.61 -5.54
CA GLY A 20 0.55 6.15 -4.67
C GLY A 20 -0.66 6.57 -5.49
N LYS A 21 -1.82 5.99 -5.20
CA LYS A 21 -3.08 6.36 -5.88
C LYS A 21 -4.09 6.90 -4.88
N VAL A 22 -4.48 8.16 -5.09
CA VAL A 22 -5.51 8.82 -4.27
C VAL A 22 -6.90 8.40 -4.73
N PHE A 23 -7.71 7.94 -3.78
CA PHE A 23 -9.12 7.61 -3.97
C PHE A 23 -9.99 8.41 -3.03
N LYS A 24 -11.11 8.91 -3.55
CA LYS A 24 -12.16 9.50 -2.73
C LYS A 24 -13.11 8.41 -2.27
N ILE A 25 -13.05 8.06 -0.99
CA ILE A 25 -13.86 6.99 -0.41
C ILE A 25 -14.92 7.56 0.54
N LYS A 26 -16.05 6.87 0.63
CA LYS A 26 -17.10 7.19 1.59
C LYS A 26 -16.78 6.50 2.91
N THR A 27 -16.71 7.25 3.99
CA THR A 27 -16.54 6.76 5.36
C THR A 27 -17.75 7.12 6.21
N GLU A 28 -18.08 6.27 7.16
CA GLU A 28 -19.06 6.58 8.20
C GLU A 28 -18.31 6.94 9.48
N GLU A 29 -18.38 8.21 9.87
CA GLU A 29 -17.76 8.72 11.09
C GLU A 29 -18.85 9.41 11.92
N SER A 30 -18.97 9.02 13.19
CA SER A 30 -19.98 9.57 14.11
C SER A 30 -21.43 9.53 13.57
N GLY A 31 -21.80 8.45 12.88
CA GLY A 31 -23.15 8.25 12.33
C GLY A 31 -23.49 9.13 11.11
N ARG A 32 -22.51 9.81 10.51
CA ARG A 32 -22.68 10.59 9.28
C ARG A 32 -21.75 10.08 8.19
N SER A 33 -22.28 10.04 6.97
CA SER A 33 -21.52 9.72 5.77
C SER A 33 -20.68 10.93 5.33
N LYS A 34 -19.36 10.76 5.20
CA LYS A 34 -18.43 11.77 4.67
C LYS A 34 -17.58 11.16 3.57
N TYR A 35 -17.22 11.95 2.56
CA TYR A 35 -16.21 11.55 1.59
C TYR A 35 -14.84 12.07 2.03
N VAL A 36 -13.85 11.19 2.10
CA VAL A 36 -12.47 11.50 2.43
C VAL A 36 -11.54 11.01 1.34
N ASN A 37 -10.44 11.73 1.11
CA ASN A 37 -9.38 11.25 0.24
C ASN A 37 -8.49 10.31 1.06
N LYS A 38 -8.17 9.14 0.50
CA LYS A 38 -7.17 8.22 1.03
C LYS A 38 -6.20 7.85 -0.07
N THR A 39 -4.94 7.64 0.28
CA THR A 39 -3.91 7.22 -0.67
C THR A 39 -3.63 5.74 -0.45
N LEU A 40 -3.81 4.94 -1.50
CA LEU A 40 -3.34 3.56 -1.54
C LEU A 40 -1.92 3.56 -2.10
N TYR A 41 -0.97 3.12 -1.28
CA TYR A 41 0.39 2.86 -1.67
C TYR A 41 0.54 1.39 -2.06
N VAL A 42 1.14 1.16 -3.23
CA VAL A 42 1.49 -0.16 -3.73
C VAL A 42 3.00 -0.28 -3.75
N VAL A 43 3.54 -1.25 -3.00
CA VAL A 43 4.98 -1.52 -2.94
C VAL A 43 5.27 -2.80 -3.70
N VAL A 44 6.07 -2.70 -4.76
CA VAL A 44 6.48 -3.81 -5.61
C VAL A 44 8.00 -3.96 -5.54
N GLY A 45 8.45 -5.16 -5.17
CA GLY A 45 9.86 -5.55 -5.24
C GLY A 45 10.16 -6.24 -6.55
N ILE A 46 11.38 -6.06 -7.05
CA ILE A 46 11.95 -6.89 -8.10
C ILE A 46 13.05 -7.71 -7.45
N ASN A 47 12.94 -9.04 -7.47
CA ASN A 47 13.94 -9.93 -6.88
C ASN A 47 15.19 -10.06 -7.77
N ALA A 48 16.19 -10.82 -7.32
CA ALA A 48 17.44 -11.00 -8.06
C ALA A 48 17.25 -11.67 -9.44
N ASP A 49 16.17 -12.43 -9.61
CA ASP A 49 15.79 -13.07 -10.88
C ASP A 49 14.99 -12.14 -11.82
N GLY A 50 14.76 -10.88 -11.41
CA GLY A 50 14.01 -9.90 -12.19
C GLY A 50 12.49 -10.06 -12.09
N GLN A 51 11.99 -10.89 -11.18
CA GLN A 51 10.56 -11.13 -11.00
C GLN A 51 9.94 -10.06 -10.10
N LYS A 52 8.78 -9.54 -10.53
CA LYS A 52 8.00 -8.56 -9.76
C LYS A 52 7.15 -9.27 -8.72
N GLU A 53 7.24 -8.81 -7.49
CA GLU A 53 6.45 -9.31 -6.38
C GLU A 53 5.75 -8.16 -5.64
N LEU A 54 4.46 -8.36 -5.32
CA LEU A 54 3.75 -7.43 -4.45
C LEU A 54 4.23 -7.65 -3.01
N ILE A 55 4.92 -6.65 -2.46
CA ILE A 55 5.45 -6.69 -1.09
C ILE A 55 4.39 -6.22 -0.09
N ALA A 56 3.74 -5.08 -0.39
CA ALA A 56 2.80 -4.47 0.54
C ALA A 56 1.76 -3.60 -0.16
N LEU A 57 0.60 -3.48 0.50
CA LEU A 57 -0.42 -2.47 0.23
C LEU A 57 -0.65 -1.69 1.53
N TYR A 58 -0.50 -0.37 1.48
CA TYR A 58 -0.74 0.51 2.63
C TYR A 58 -1.77 1.57 2.27
N VAL A 59 -2.70 1.86 3.18
CA VAL A 59 -3.71 2.91 2.99
C VAL A 59 -3.46 4.00 4.02
N SER A 60 -3.07 5.18 3.55
CA SER A 60 -2.92 6.36 4.42
C SER A 60 -4.13 7.28 4.35
N ASN A 61 -4.41 7.93 5.48
CA ASN A 61 -5.42 8.98 5.60
C ASN A 61 -4.84 10.38 5.29
N ILE A 62 -3.51 10.52 5.25
CA ILE A 62 -2.82 11.82 5.19
C ILE A 62 -1.53 11.67 4.37
N GLU A 63 -1.34 12.50 3.35
CA GLU A 63 -0.06 12.59 2.63
C GLU A 63 0.93 13.42 3.46
N SER A 64 1.42 12.84 4.57
CA SER A 64 2.41 13.45 5.45
C SER A 64 3.75 12.71 5.36
N ALA A 65 4.86 13.43 5.51
CA ALA A 65 6.19 12.85 5.61
C ALA A 65 6.34 11.90 6.82
N THR A 66 5.49 12.04 7.83
CA THR A 66 5.47 11.18 9.03
C THR A 66 4.84 9.80 8.78
N GLU A 67 4.11 9.63 7.68
CA GLU A 67 3.45 8.37 7.29
C GLU A 67 4.35 7.49 6.38
N TRP A 68 5.65 7.81 6.26
CA TRP A 68 6.67 7.02 5.58
C TRP A 68 7.59 6.30 6.57
#